data_AF-A0A9P1MVF6-F1
#
_entry.id   AF-A0A9P1MVF6-F1
#
_cell.length_a   1.000
_cell.length_b   1.000
_cell.length_c   1.000
_cell.angle_alpha   90.00
_cell.angle_beta   90.00
_cell.angle_gamma   90.00
#
_symmetry.space_group_name_H-M   'P 1'
#
loop_
_entity.id
_entity.type
_entity.pdbx_description
1 polymer ?
#
loop_
_entity_poly.entity_id
_entity_poly.type
_entity_poly.pdbx_seq_one_letter_code
_entity_poly.pdbx_strand_id
1 'polypeptide(L)'
;MITFFCIFIFLHTVIGKPEFSENFARNDMYPLASAAYSDKPNECLKNKFKNATLKNQYIIPNCASIITDNCSGFTAVLHNKKAIVISFRGTQSSLQLLAETVSALFVDQSPWPMGGKVSLYFNNAFASIWENGMENDVKELTKKYPKYEVWITGHSLGGSLASLSASYIVGSKIVASKQVKVITFGEPRTGDSIYATMHDEMVPYNFRIVHNRDPITRLPKSEYYHTNFEVHYNSDMTEYEICGFLSSWECSRPRVNIFDHLEYFDKQVADWGKMGSAAAYSENPNICLQNQFKNATLKRQYRVEKCALLLNDSCFGFSAILHDKKAIVLSFRGTESLKQFFAEIVGMIKTDWKIGGKVSRYFACAFKKIWESGMENDVEDMIKMYPDFDIWITGHSLGGAISALASSFISGKKIIEKNRIKHINFGQPRVGDEDYVKIHNELVPYSFRITHRYDIVTKLPKIEYFHTNYEVYYKNGMQNGAEYKICEGDECSSIRTSYADHKTYFEKQISKWGIDGCIE
;
A
#
# COMPACT_ATOMS: atom_id res chain seq x y z
N MET A 1 30.89 -64.39 18.08
CA MET A 1 30.04 -63.27 17.63
C MET A 1 30.41 -62.05 18.47
N ILE A 2 31.21 -61.15 17.91
CA ILE A 2 31.51 -59.84 18.50
C ILE A 2 30.77 -58.83 17.61
N THR A 3 29.73 -58.22 18.15
CA THR A 3 28.87 -57.29 17.42
C THR A 3 29.44 -55.89 17.56
N PHE A 4 29.94 -55.32 16.46
CA PHE A 4 30.34 -53.91 16.37
C PHE A 4 29.10 -53.01 16.44
N PHE A 5 29.00 -52.17 17.47
CA PHE A 5 28.08 -51.03 17.48
C PHE A 5 28.80 -49.82 16.87
N CYS A 6 28.48 -49.49 15.62
CA CYS A 6 28.87 -48.22 15.01
C CYS A 6 28.03 -47.10 15.64
N ILE A 7 28.65 -46.29 16.50
CA ILE A 7 28.09 -45.02 16.97
C ILE A 7 28.30 -44.00 15.84
N PHE A 8 27.22 -43.66 15.13
CA PHE A 8 27.21 -42.48 14.25
C PHE A 8 27.15 -41.23 15.12
N ILE A 9 28.30 -40.57 15.31
CA ILE A 9 28.36 -39.22 15.85
C ILE A 9 27.88 -38.29 14.73
N PHE A 10 26.64 -37.78 14.86
CA PHE A 10 26.19 -36.63 14.09
C PHE A 10 26.99 -35.40 14.55
N LEU A 11 28.06 -35.07 13.84
CA LEU A 11 28.67 -33.75 13.89
C LEU A 11 27.64 -32.74 13.36
N HIS A 12 26.86 -32.12 14.26
CA HIS A 12 26.20 -30.86 13.95
C HIS A 12 27.30 -29.82 13.70
N THR A 13 27.65 -29.62 12.43
CA THR A 13 28.33 -28.40 12.01
C THR A 13 27.43 -27.24 12.40
N VAL A 14 27.88 -26.42 13.35
CA VAL A 14 27.26 -25.13 13.67
C VAL A 14 27.42 -24.25 12.43
N ILE A 15 26.46 -24.31 11.51
CA ILE A 15 26.34 -23.37 10.42
C ILE A 15 26.02 -22.03 11.08
N GLY A 16 26.90 -21.04 10.93
CA GLY A 16 26.67 -19.70 11.46
C GLY A 16 25.34 -19.15 10.95
N LYS A 17 24.59 -18.45 11.82
CA LYS A 17 23.33 -17.80 11.43
C LYS A 17 23.60 -16.87 10.23
N PRO A 18 22.75 -16.88 9.19
CA PRO A 18 22.91 -15.96 8.07
C PRO A 18 22.78 -14.52 8.54
N GLU A 19 23.63 -13.64 8.02
CA GLU A 19 23.62 -12.23 8.36
C GLU A 19 22.58 -11.49 7.50
N PHE A 20 21.61 -10.85 8.15
CA PHE A 20 20.64 -10.00 7.49
C PHE A 20 21.34 -8.79 6.84
N SER A 21 20.96 -8.46 5.61
CA SER A 21 21.46 -7.26 4.93
C SER A 21 20.30 -6.32 4.63
N GLU A 22 20.18 -5.25 5.42
CA GLU A 22 19.16 -4.22 5.21
C GLU A 22 19.26 -3.60 3.81
N ASN A 23 20.47 -3.28 3.36
CA ASN A 23 20.66 -2.69 2.03
C ASN A 23 20.14 -3.62 0.92
N PHE A 24 20.36 -4.93 1.05
CA PHE A 24 19.82 -5.92 0.12
C PHE A 24 18.29 -5.98 0.19
N ALA A 25 17.70 -6.02 1.40
CA ALA A 25 16.25 -6.02 1.59
C ALA A 25 15.59 -4.76 0.99
N ARG A 26 16.11 -3.58 1.32
CA ARG A 26 15.56 -2.27 0.95
C ARG A 26 15.78 -1.93 -0.52
N ASN A 27 16.99 -2.14 -1.03
CA ASN A 27 17.38 -1.64 -2.35
C ASN A 27 17.30 -2.68 -3.47
N ASP A 28 17.27 -3.97 -3.16
CA ASP A 28 17.16 -5.02 -4.17
C ASP A 28 15.81 -5.78 -4.02
N MET A 29 15.52 -6.38 -2.86
CA MET A 29 14.35 -7.28 -2.70
C MET A 29 13.00 -6.57 -2.68
N TYR A 30 12.86 -5.41 -2.04
CA TYR A 30 11.61 -4.66 -1.99
C TYR A 30 11.15 -4.11 -3.36
N PRO A 31 12.04 -3.51 -4.19
CA PRO A 31 11.69 -3.15 -5.56
C PRO A 31 11.22 -4.34 -6.40
N LEU A 32 11.81 -5.54 -6.20
CA LEU A 32 11.41 -6.76 -6.91
C LEU A 32 10.02 -7.25 -6.46
N ALA A 33 9.71 -7.20 -5.16
CA ALA A 33 8.36 -7.49 -4.64
C ALA A 33 7.33 -6.47 -5.17
N SER A 34 7.68 -5.19 -5.17
CA SER A 34 6.84 -4.10 -5.69
C SER A 34 6.58 -4.25 -7.19
N ALA A 35 7.58 -4.66 -7.97
CA ALA A 35 7.45 -4.84 -9.42
C ALA A 35 6.42 -5.90 -9.80
N ALA A 36 6.14 -6.88 -8.92
CA ALA A 36 5.14 -7.92 -9.18
C ALA A 36 3.71 -7.36 -9.25
N TYR A 37 3.47 -6.16 -8.70
CA TYR A 37 2.21 -5.44 -8.80
C TYR A 37 2.02 -4.68 -10.11
N SER A 38 3.07 -4.53 -10.91
CA SER A 38 3.01 -3.83 -12.20
C SER A 38 2.50 -4.75 -13.31
N ASP A 39 1.70 -4.20 -14.22
CA ASP A 39 1.35 -4.86 -15.49
C ASP A 39 2.55 -4.89 -16.46
N LYS A 40 3.65 -4.19 -16.12
CA LYS A 40 4.88 -4.08 -16.93
C LYS A 40 6.14 -4.20 -16.04
N PRO A 41 6.39 -5.35 -15.39
CA PRO A 41 7.53 -5.53 -14.48
C PRO A 41 8.88 -5.31 -15.18
N ASN A 42 8.97 -5.57 -16.49
CA ASN A 42 10.18 -5.31 -17.29
C ASN A 42 10.65 -3.85 -17.22
N GLU A 43 9.73 -2.88 -17.22
CA GLU A 43 10.07 -1.45 -17.11
C GLU A 43 10.62 -1.14 -15.72
N CYS A 44 9.97 -1.65 -14.67
CA CYS A 44 10.43 -1.53 -13.28
C CYS A 44 11.84 -2.09 -13.11
N LEU A 45 12.09 -3.28 -13.68
CA LEU A 45 13.38 -3.96 -13.60
C LEU A 45 14.49 -3.20 -14.32
N LYS A 46 14.25 -2.73 -15.56
CA LYS A 46 15.24 -1.98 -16.34
C LYS A 46 15.59 -0.64 -15.70
N ASN A 47 14.61 0.02 -15.08
CA ASN A 47 14.83 1.30 -14.40
C ASN A 47 15.66 1.14 -13.12
N LYS A 48 15.53 0.00 -12.43
CA LYS A 48 16.22 -0.24 -11.14
C LYS A 48 17.55 -0.98 -11.29
N PHE A 49 17.63 -1.96 -12.18
CA PHE A 49 18.73 -2.90 -12.27
C PHE A 49 19.37 -2.87 -13.67
N LYS A 50 20.67 -2.55 -13.70
CA LYS A 50 21.45 -2.52 -14.94
C LYS A 50 21.48 -3.90 -15.60
N ASN A 51 21.11 -3.96 -16.89
CA ASN A 51 21.05 -5.19 -17.67
C ASN A 51 20.11 -6.24 -17.07
N ALA A 52 18.98 -5.82 -16.49
CA ALA A 52 17.93 -6.75 -16.11
C ALA A 52 17.11 -7.20 -17.32
N THR A 53 16.78 -8.49 -17.33
CA THR A 53 16.01 -9.12 -18.41
C THR A 53 14.83 -9.85 -17.80
N LEU A 54 13.61 -9.41 -18.10
CA LEU A 54 12.41 -10.18 -17.78
C LEU A 54 12.40 -11.44 -18.65
N LYS A 55 12.15 -12.61 -18.04
CA LYS A 55 11.94 -13.86 -18.78
C LYS A 55 10.46 -13.99 -19.14
N ASN A 56 9.57 -14.13 -18.15
CA ASN A 56 8.12 -14.05 -18.34
C ASN A 56 7.41 -13.43 -17.14
N GLN A 57 6.19 -12.93 -17.38
CA GLN A 57 5.20 -12.59 -16.37
C GLN A 57 3.98 -13.50 -16.53
N TYR A 58 3.47 -14.00 -15.41
CA TYR A 58 2.32 -14.89 -15.33
C TYR A 58 1.20 -14.15 -14.62
N ILE A 59 0.01 -14.11 -15.23
CA ILE A 59 -1.21 -13.55 -14.63
C ILE A 59 -2.30 -14.59 -14.84
N ILE A 60 -2.70 -15.24 -13.75
CA ILE A 60 -3.66 -16.35 -13.77
C ILE A 60 -4.98 -15.88 -13.15
N PRO A 61 -6.06 -15.76 -13.95
CA PRO A 61 -7.36 -15.43 -13.41
C PRO A 61 -7.91 -16.53 -12.50
N ASN A 62 -8.54 -16.16 -11.38
CA ASN A 62 -9.27 -17.07 -10.49
C ASN A 62 -8.46 -18.29 -10.01
N CYS A 63 -7.15 -18.11 -9.82
CA CYS A 63 -6.16 -19.15 -9.52
C CYS A 63 -6.38 -19.97 -8.23
N ALA A 64 -7.32 -19.60 -7.36
CA ALA A 64 -7.53 -20.29 -6.08
C ALA A 64 -9.01 -20.54 -5.74
N SER A 65 -9.90 -20.44 -6.74
CA SER A 65 -11.34 -20.82 -6.73
C SER A 65 -12.26 -20.14 -5.69
N ILE A 66 -11.72 -19.58 -4.61
CA ILE A 66 -12.49 -19.01 -3.47
C ILE A 66 -12.56 -17.47 -3.55
N ILE A 67 -11.59 -16.83 -4.22
CA ILE A 67 -11.62 -15.39 -4.52
C ILE A 67 -11.46 -15.19 -6.02
N THR A 68 -12.21 -14.24 -6.59
CA THR A 68 -12.07 -13.81 -7.99
C THR A 68 -10.85 -12.90 -8.23
N ASP A 69 -9.76 -13.09 -7.47
CA ASP A 69 -8.53 -12.29 -7.62
C ASP A 69 -7.55 -13.05 -8.53
N ASN A 70 -6.73 -12.29 -9.26
CA ASN A 70 -5.74 -12.85 -10.16
C ASN A 70 -4.45 -13.13 -9.39
N CYS A 71 -3.89 -14.33 -9.54
CA CYS A 71 -2.53 -14.60 -9.09
C CYS A 71 -1.54 -14.05 -10.11
N SER A 72 -0.48 -13.40 -9.66
CA SER A 72 0.55 -12.87 -10.54
C SER A 72 1.95 -13.15 -10.00
N GLY A 73 2.89 -13.41 -10.90
CA GLY A 73 4.30 -13.52 -10.59
C GLY A 73 5.16 -13.38 -11.83
N PHE A 74 6.46 -13.21 -11.66
CA PHE A 74 7.40 -13.11 -12.77
C PHE A 74 8.74 -13.77 -12.48
N THR A 75 9.44 -14.11 -13.56
CA THR A 75 10.82 -14.59 -13.55
C THR A 75 11.71 -13.59 -14.29
N ALA A 76 12.91 -13.33 -13.76
CA ALA A 76 13.85 -12.41 -14.40
C ALA A 76 15.31 -12.78 -14.13
N VAL A 77 16.23 -12.14 -14.85
CA VAL A 77 17.66 -12.26 -14.63
C VAL A 77 18.26 -10.88 -14.42
N LEU A 78 18.99 -10.71 -13.32
CA LEU A 78 19.76 -9.52 -12.99
C LEU A 78 21.23 -9.79 -13.27
N HIS A 79 21.67 -9.55 -14.52
CA HIS A 79 23.03 -9.93 -14.95
C HIS A 79 24.14 -9.24 -14.15
N ASN A 80 23.94 -7.99 -13.75
CA ASN A 80 24.89 -7.24 -12.93
C ASN A 80 25.02 -7.77 -11.50
N LYS A 81 23.96 -8.40 -10.96
CA LYS A 81 23.93 -8.99 -9.62
C LYS A 81 24.21 -10.49 -9.62
N LYS A 82 24.29 -11.13 -10.80
CA LYS A 82 24.36 -12.58 -10.96
C LYS A 82 23.23 -13.29 -10.21
N ALA A 83 21.99 -12.81 -10.39
CA ALA A 83 20.81 -13.34 -9.72
C ALA A 83 19.69 -13.69 -10.71
N ILE A 84 19.02 -14.81 -10.48
CA ILE A 84 17.73 -15.17 -11.06
C ILE A 84 16.67 -14.74 -10.05
N VAL A 85 15.63 -14.05 -10.50
CA VAL A 85 14.54 -13.57 -9.65
C VAL A 85 13.29 -14.40 -9.88
N ILE A 86 12.63 -14.77 -8.79
CA ILE A 86 11.25 -15.25 -8.75
C ILE A 86 10.48 -14.30 -7.83
N SER A 87 9.47 -13.61 -8.36
CA SER A 87 8.71 -12.64 -7.57
C SER A 87 7.22 -12.87 -7.71
N PHE A 88 6.51 -12.81 -6.59
CA PHE A 88 5.06 -13.04 -6.54
C PHE A 88 4.33 -11.79 -6.04
N ARG A 89 3.18 -11.51 -6.67
CA ARG A 89 2.29 -10.41 -6.30
C ARG A 89 1.39 -10.86 -5.15
N GLY A 90 1.08 -9.94 -4.25
CA GLY A 90 -0.02 -10.13 -3.32
C GLY A 90 -1.39 -9.85 -3.94
N THR A 91 -2.40 -9.84 -3.09
CA THR A 91 -3.81 -9.58 -3.42
C THR A 91 -4.01 -8.12 -3.88
N GLN A 92 -4.88 -7.90 -4.88
CA GLN A 92 -5.27 -6.55 -5.35
C GLN A 92 -6.59 -6.07 -4.75
N SER A 93 -7.39 -6.99 -4.21
CA SER A 93 -8.65 -6.70 -3.53
C SER A 93 -8.46 -6.00 -2.17
N SER A 94 -9.53 -5.38 -1.66
CA SER A 94 -9.49 -4.46 -0.51
C SER A 94 -8.81 -5.07 0.71
N LEU A 95 -7.99 -4.30 1.44
CA LEU A 95 -7.17 -4.82 2.56
C LEU A 95 -8.00 -5.35 3.75
N GLN A 96 -9.23 -4.88 3.87
CA GLN A 96 -10.22 -5.41 4.80
C GLN A 96 -10.64 -6.82 4.38
N LEU A 97 -11.04 -6.97 3.11
CA LEU A 97 -11.36 -8.25 2.52
C LEU A 97 -10.13 -9.15 2.56
N LEU A 98 -8.91 -8.63 2.37
CA LEU A 98 -7.69 -9.40 2.58
C LEU A 98 -7.64 -9.96 4.01
N ALA A 99 -7.76 -9.17 5.08
CA ALA A 99 -7.65 -9.69 6.46
C ALA A 99 -8.81 -10.64 6.86
N GLU A 100 -10.04 -10.32 6.47
CA GLU A 100 -11.24 -11.13 6.72
C GLU A 100 -11.23 -12.42 5.88
N THR A 101 -10.82 -12.33 4.61
CA THR A 101 -10.74 -13.46 3.68
C THR A 101 -9.51 -14.31 3.98
N VAL A 102 -8.34 -13.74 4.30
CA VAL A 102 -7.15 -14.48 4.82
C VAL A 102 -7.54 -15.35 6.00
N SER A 103 -8.27 -14.83 6.98
CA SER A 103 -8.69 -15.66 8.12
C SER A 103 -9.64 -16.80 7.74
N ALA A 104 -10.49 -16.60 6.72
CA ALA A 104 -11.47 -17.60 6.24
C ALA A 104 -10.90 -18.59 5.20
N LEU A 105 -9.93 -18.19 4.37
CA LEU A 105 -9.27 -19.00 3.34
C LEU A 105 -8.29 -20.02 3.91
N PHE A 106 -7.76 -19.73 5.10
CA PHE A 106 -6.70 -20.51 5.73
C PHE A 106 -7.23 -21.54 6.74
N VAL A 107 -8.53 -21.84 6.71
CA VAL A 107 -9.10 -22.93 7.49
C VAL A 107 -8.58 -24.28 7.01
N ASP A 108 -8.45 -24.45 5.68
CA ASP A 108 -8.04 -25.72 5.10
C ASP A 108 -6.54 -25.79 4.83
N GLN A 109 -5.92 -26.87 5.29
CA GLN A 109 -4.54 -27.22 5.01
C GLN A 109 -4.47 -28.38 4.02
N SER A 110 -3.45 -28.36 3.16
CA SER A 110 -3.11 -29.45 2.24
C SER A 110 -1.69 -29.95 2.52
N PRO A 111 -1.41 -31.25 2.35
CA PRO A 111 -0.05 -31.78 2.46
C PRO A 111 0.90 -31.06 1.51
N TRP A 112 2.06 -30.64 2.01
CA TRP A 112 3.09 -30.04 1.19
C TRP A 112 4.13 -31.09 0.78
N PRO A 113 4.49 -31.21 -0.51
CA PRO A 113 5.43 -32.23 -0.97
C PRO A 113 6.80 -32.19 -0.31
N MET A 114 7.21 -31.03 0.22
CA MET A 114 8.51 -30.84 0.89
C MET A 114 8.45 -30.95 2.41
N GLY A 115 7.32 -31.44 2.95
CA GLY A 115 7.13 -31.69 4.39
C GLY A 115 6.05 -30.82 5.02
N GLY A 116 5.30 -31.42 5.94
CA GLY A 116 4.22 -30.76 6.68
C GLY A 116 2.98 -30.49 5.83
N LYS A 117 2.22 -29.48 6.25
CA LYS A 117 1.04 -28.99 5.56
C LYS A 117 1.12 -27.48 5.39
N VAL A 118 0.52 -26.99 4.31
CA VAL A 118 0.42 -25.57 3.98
C VAL A 118 -1.04 -25.21 3.73
N SER A 119 -1.38 -23.93 3.80
CA SER A 119 -2.72 -23.48 3.43
C SER A 119 -3.07 -24.01 2.04
N LEU A 120 -4.26 -24.60 1.89
CA LEU A 120 -4.79 -25.07 0.61
C LEU A 120 -4.84 -23.93 -0.43
N TYR A 121 -5.25 -22.73 0.01
CA TYR A 121 -5.28 -21.54 -0.85
C TYR A 121 -3.90 -21.18 -1.42
N PHE A 122 -2.87 -21.03 -0.59
CA PHE A 122 -1.51 -20.75 -1.04
C PHE A 122 -0.98 -21.85 -1.96
N ASN A 123 -1.26 -23.12 -1.66
CA ASN A 123 -0.85 -24.23 -2.50
C ASN A 123 -1.47 -24.14 -3.90
N ASN A 124 -2.79 -23.95 -3.99
CA ASN A 124 -3.50 -23.84 -5.27
C ASN A 124 -3.02 -22.62 -6.08
N ALA A 125 -2.82 -21.47 -5.41
CA ALA A 125 -2.30 -20.26 -6.04
C ALA A 125 -0.87 -20.45 -6.58
N PHE A 126 0.01 -21.08 -5.79
CA PHE A 126 1.36 -21.42 -6.20
C PHE A 126 1.34 -22.37 -7.39
N ALA A 127 0.62 -23.50 -7.28
CA ALA A 127 0.52 -24.51 -8.34
C ALA A 127 0.01 -23.89 -9.64
N SER A 128 -1.03 -23.04 -9.57
CA SER A 128 -1.59 -22.36 -10.74
C SER A 128 -0.58 -21.49 -11.49
N ILE A 129 0.31 -20.77 -10.79
CA ILE A 129 1.37 -20.00 -11.45
C ILE A 129 2.51 -20.92 -11.91
N TRP A 130 2.90 -21.84 -11.04
CA TRP A 130 4.05 -22.72 -11.23
C TRP A 130 3.90 -23.61 -12.46
N GLU A 131 2.76 -24.29 -12.56
CA GLU A 131 2.41 -25.23 -13.63
C GLU A 131 2.10 -24.52 -14.96
N ASN A 132 1.74 -23.22 -14.92
CA ASN A 132 1.49 -22.42 -16.14
C ASN A 132 2.77 -21.97 -16.85
N GLY A 133 3.93 -22.45 -16.40
CA GLY A 133 5.20 -22.33 -17.12
C GLY A 133 6.33 -21.71 -16.31
N MET A 134 6.05 -21.17 -15.11
CA MET A 134 7.09 -20.62 -14.25
C MET A 134 8.12 -21.70 -13.86
N GLU A 135 7.70 -22.96 -13.70
CA GLU A 135 8.62 -24.08 -13.49
C GLU A 135 9.66 -24.21 -14.61
N ASN A 136 9.21 -24.11 -15.86
CA ASN A 136 10.08 -24.24 -17.04
C ASN A 136 11.08 -23.09 -17.10
N ASP A 137 10.63 -21.87 -16.79
CA ASP A 137 11.51 -20.71 -16.69
C ASP A 137 12.59 -20.90 -15.64
N VAL A 138 12.22 -21.32 -14.44
CA VAL A 138 13.19 -21.52 -13.35
C VAL A 138 14.19 -22.62 -13.72
N LYS A 139 13.75 -23.75 -14.27
CA LYS A 139 14.63 -24.83 -14.73
C LYS A 139 15.57 -24.36 -15.86
N GLU A 140 15.07 -23.62 -16.84
CA GLU A 140 15.88 -23.09 -17.94
C GLU A 140 16.92 -22.10 -17.45
N LEU A 141 16.50 -21.12 -16.64
CA LEU A 141 17.38 -20.07 -16.14
C LEU A 141 18.47 -20.62 -15.22
N THR A 142 18.13 -21.54 -14.32
CA THR A 142 19.10 -22.16 -13.39
C THR A 142 20.10 -23.06 -14.12
N LYS A 143 19.66 -23.77 -15.17
CA LYS A 143 20.58 -24.52 -16.05
C LYS A 143 21.48 -23.59 -16.87
N LYS A 144 20.95 -22.46 -17.36
CA LYS A 144 21.69 -21.49 -18.17
C LYS A 144 22.70 -20.68 -17.33
N TYR A 145 22.35 -20.37 -16.08
CA TYR A 145 23.16 -19.58 -15.17
C TYR A 145 23.42 -20.34 -13.84
N PRO A 146 24.14 -21.48 -13.87
CA PRO A 146 24.28 -22.36 -12.71
C PRO A 146 25.07 -21.74 -11.55
N LYS A 147 25.79 -20.65 -11.80
CA LYS A 147 26.56 -19.89 -10.80
C LYS A 147 25.79 -18.68 -10.23
N TYR A 148 24.57 -18.42 -10.70
CA TYR A 148 23.78 -17.30 -10.20
C TYR A 148 23.07 -17.72 -8.90
N GLU A 149 22.83 -16.73 -8.03
CA GLU A 149 21.91 -16.91 -6.91
C GLU A 149 20.46 -16.93 -7.40
N VAL A 150 19.56 -17.50 -6.62
CA VAL A 150 18.11 -17.39 -6.83
C VAL A 150 17.53 -16.54 -5.72
N TRP A 151 17.03 -15.37 -6.09
CA TRP A 151 16.39 -14.42 -5.20
C TRP A 151 14.87 -14.57 -5.32
N ILE A 152 14.21 -14.85 -4.21
CA ILE A 152 12.77 -15.10 -4.17
C ILE A 152 12.13 -14.08 -3.23
N THR A 153 11.08 -13.41 -3.69
CA THR A 153 10.45 -12.33 -2.94
C THR A 153 8.96 -12.23 -3.22
N GLY A 154 8.26 -11.55 -2.32
CA GLY A 154 6.85 -11.24 -2.46
C GLY A 154 6.35 -10.43 -1.29
N HIS A 155 5.26 -9.70 -1.51
CA HIS A 155 4.58 -8.93 -0.49
C HIS A 155 3.19 -9.51 -0.21
N SER A 156 2.76 -9.48 1.06
CA SER A 156 1.46 -9.98 1.49
C SER A 156 1.30 -11.47 1.14
N LEU A 157 0.18 -11.85 0.49
CA LEU A 157 -0.02 -13.17 -0.13
C LEU A 157 1.18 -13.64 -0.96
N GLY A 158 1.83 -12.73 -1.70
CA GLY A 158 3.01 -13.05 -2.50
C GLY A 158 4.19 -13.53 -1.65
N GLY A 159 4.28 -13.13 -0.38
CA GLY A 159 5.26 -13.63 0.57
C GLY A 159 5.12 -15.14 0.82
N SER A 160 3.89 -15.62 1.04
CA SER A 160 3.65 -17.05 1.22
C SER A 160 3.95 -17.86 -0.04
N LEU A 161 3.62 -17.34 -1.23
CA LEU A 161 3.99 -17.99 -2.50
C LEU A 161 5.50 -18.04 -2.70
N ALA A 162 6.23 -17.00 -2.27
CA ALA A 162 7.69 -16.98 -2.27
C ALA A 162 8.27 -18.06 -1.33
N SER A 163 7.73 -18.21 -0.12
CA SER A 163 8.15 -19.26 0.82
C SER A 163 7.88 -20.67 0.27
N LEU A 164 6.70 -20.92 -0.32
CA LEU A 164 6.39 -22.18 -0.99
C LEU A 164 7.37 -22.44 -2.15
N SER A 165 7.58 -21.46 -3.03
CA SER A 165 8.51 -21.58 -4.15
C SER A 165 9.93 -21.93 -3.71
N ALA A 166 10.44 -21.29 -2.65
CA ALA A 166 11.77 -21.55 -2.12
C ALA A 166 11.93 -22.99 -1.63
N SER A 167 11.00 -23.46 -0.79
CA SER A 167 11.02 -24.85 -0.31
C SER A 167 10.91 -25.85 -1.47
N TYR A 168 10.05 -25.58 -2.46
CA TYR A 168 9.83 -26.46 -3.60
C TYR A 168 11.09 -26.62 -4.45
N ILE A 169 11.75 -25.53 -4.83
CA ILE A 169 12.91 -25.60 -5.74
C ILE A 169 14.15 -26.21 -5.06
N VAL A 170 14.30 -26.04 -3.75
CA VAL A 170 15.38 -26.67 -2.99
C VAL A 170 15.08 -28.15 -2.77
N GLY A 171 13.91 -28.49 -2.25
CA GLY A 171 13.54 -29.88 -1.95
C GLY A 171 13.41 -30.75 -3.20
N SER A 172 12.98 -30.16 -4.33
CA SER A 172 12.98 -30.82 -5.65
C SER A 172 14.36 -30.85 -6.32
N LYS A 173 15.41 -30.37 -5.65
CA LYS A 173 16.80 -30.35 -6.12
C LYS A 173 17.01 -29.60 -7.45
N ILE A 174 16.18 -28.60 -7.74
CA ILE A 174 16.36 -27.71 -8.89
C ILE A 174 17.57 -26.80 -8.64
N VAL A 175 17.73 -26.33 -7.40
CA VAL A 175 18.86 -25.50 -6.96
C VAL A 175 19.38 -25.96 -5.61
N ALA A 176 20.67 -25.74 -5.35
CA ALA A 176 21.24 -26.01 -4.04
C ALA A 176 20.76 -25.00 -3.01
N SER A 177 20.47 -25.45 -1.79
CA SER A 177 20.06 -24.63 -0.63
C SER A 177 20.84 -23.31 -0.50
N LYS A 178 22.17 -23.37 -0.54
CA LYS A 178 23.08 -22.21 -0.42
C LYS A 178 22.96 -21.15 -1.53
N GLN A 179 22.29 -21.45 -2.63
CA GLN A 179 22.10 -20.50 -3.74
C GLN A 179 20.82 -19.68 -3.58
N VAL A 180 19.92 -20.07 -2.67
CA VAL A 180 18.60 -19.44 -2.51
C VAL A 180 18.65 -18.39 -1.41
N LYS A 181 18.11 -17.21 -1.71
CA LYS A 181 17.87 -16.13 -0.75
C LYS A 181 16.41 -15.71 -0.84
N VAL A 182 15.74 -15.72 0.30
CA VAL A 182 14.34 -15.32 0.43
C VAL A 182 14.25 -14.09 1.32
N ILE A 183 13.58 -13.05 0.81
CA ILE A 183 13.13 -11.92 1.62
C ILE A 183 11.67 -11.63 1.26
N THR A 184 10.78 -11.65 2.23
CA THR A 184 9.34 -11.36 2.04
C THR A 184 8.93 -10.12 2.84
N PHE A 185 7.80 -9.51 2.47
CA PHE A 185 7.28 -8.29 3.12
C PHE A 185 5.83 -8.53 3.56
N GLY A 186 5.53 -8.38 4.85
CA GLY A 186 4.18 -8.57 5.35
C GLY A 186 3.63 -9.98 5.14
N GLU A 187 4.50 -11.00 5.18
CA GLU A 187 4.12 -12.39 4.93
C GLU A 187 3.21 -12.95 6.05
N PRO A 188 2.03 -13.51 5.73
CA PRO A 188 1.20 -14.26 6.68
C PRO A 188 1.79 -15.66 6.95
N ARG A 189 1.35 -16.33 8.02
CA ARG A 189 1.82 -17.70 8.33
C ARG A 189 1.40 -18.67 7.21
N THR A 190 2.35 -19.43 6.69
CA THR A 190 2.18 -20.18 5.43
C THR A 190 1.78 -21.65 5.63
N GLY A 191 2.29 -22.32 6.67
CA GLY A 191 2.02 -23.73 6.93
C GLY A 191 2.18 -24.13 8.40
N ASP A 192 2.07 -25.43 8.67
CA ASP A 192 2.22 -26.01 10.00
C ASP A 192 3.67 -25.98 10.50
N SER A 193 3.89 -26.45 11.73
CA SER A 193 5.23 -26.42 12.36
C SER A 193 6.23 -27.32 11.64
N ILE A 194 5.77 -28.40 11.02
CA ILE A 194 6.61 -29.31 10.24
C ILE A 194 7.06 -28.59 8.97
N TYR A 195 6.15 -27.93 8.26
CA TYR A 195 6.49 -27.11 7.10
C TYR A 195 7.50 -26.02 7.46
N ALA A 196 7.25 -25.26 8.54
CA ALA A 196 8.14 -24.18 8.95
C ALA A 196 9.55 -24.69 9.27
N THR A 197 9.65 -25.82 9.98
CA THR A 197 10.94 -26.45 10.33
C THR A 197 11.69 -26.92 9.08
N MET A 198 11.00 -27.63 8.18
CA MET A 198 11.60 -28.14 6.94
C MET A 198 12.02 -26.99 6.00
N HIS A 199 11.21 -25.93 5.92
CA HIS A 199 11.55 -24.74 5.16
C HIS A 199 12.84 -24.08 5.68
N ASP A 200 12.95 -23.89 7.00
CA ASP A 200 14.13 -23.26 7.62
C ASP A 200 15.41 -24.09 7.44
N GLU A 201 15.31 -25.42 7.47
CA GLU A 201 16.42 -26.32 7.16
C GLU A 201 16.84 -26.23 5.69
N MET A 202 15.89 -26.14 4.77
CA MET A 202 16.15 -26.05 3.33
C MET A 202 16.67 -24.67 2.90
N VAL A 203 16.19 -23.59 3.52
CA VAL A 203 16.40 -22.22 3.07
C VAL A 203 16.98 -21.38 4.21
N PRO A 204 18.29 -21.53 4.50
CA PRO A 204 18.90 -20.86 5.64
C PRO A 204 18.85 -19.33 5.53
N TYR A 205 19.03 -18.75 4.33
CA TYR A 205 18.85 -17.31 4.10
C TYR A 205 17.39 -16.99 3.81
N ASN A 206 16.58 -16.92 4.88
CA ASN A 206 15.17 -16.54 4.82
C ASN A 206 14.90 -15.42 5.83
N PHE A 207 14.32 -14.31 5.38
CA PHE A 207 13.97 -13.18 6.24
C PHE A 207 12.59 -12.63 5.87
N ARG A 208 11.71 -12.49 6.87
CA ARG A 208 10.39 -11.89 6.74
C ARG A 208 10.45 -10.48 7.31
N ILE A 209 10.30 -9.47 6.47
CA ILE A 209 10.25 -8.08 6.90
C ILE A 209 8.83 -7.77 7.37
N VAL A 210 8.72 -7.32 8.62
CA VAL A 210 7.45 -6.94 9.25
C VAL A 210 7.51 -5.46 9.61
N HIS A 211 6.63 -4.66 9.04
CA HIS A 211 6.49 -3.27 9.43
C HIS A 211 5.60 -3.17 10.68
N ASN A 212 6.19 -2.76 11.80
CA ASN A 212 5.55 -2.35 13.04
C ASN A 212 4.36 -3.23 13.49
N ARG A 213 3.13 -2.87 13.13
CA ARG A 213 1.93 -3.55 13.63
C ARG A 213 1.08 -4.12 12.50
N ASP A 214 1.72 -4.49 11.40
CA ASP A 214 1.09 -5.19 10.29
C ASP A 214 0.27 -6.41 10.80
N PRO A 215 -1.07 -6.40 10.66
CA PRO A 215 -1.92 -7.50 11.12
C PRO A 215 -1.81 -8.75 10.24
N ILE A 216 -1.42 -8.64 8.98
CA ILE A 216 -1.38 -9.77 8.04
C ILE A 216 -0.34 -10.80 8.49
N THR A 217 0.76 -10.32 9.05
CA THR A 217 1.82 -11.15 9.64
C THR A 217 1.36 -11.95 10.86
N ARG A 218 0.14 -11.74 11.36
CA ARG A 218 -0.42 -12.46 12.52
C ARG A 218 -1.50 -13.45 12.15
N LEU A 219 -1.74 -13.64 10.87
CA LEU A 219 -2.78 -14.51 10.36
C LEU A 219 -2.15 -15.65 9.56
N PRO A 220 -2.78 -16.83 9.53
CA PRO A 220 -3.86 -17.28 10.43
C PRO A 220 -3.35 -17.56 11.85
N LYS A 221 -4.24 -17.60 12.86
CA LYS A 221 -3.86 -17.63 14.29
C LYS A 221 -3.45 -19.01 14.84
N SER A 222 -4.21 -20.07 14.55
CA SER A 222 -3.99 -21.42 15.12
C SER A 222 -3.47 -22.39 14.08
N GLU A 223 -2.56 -23.30 14.48
CA GLU A 223 -2.02 -24.40 13.65
C GLU A 223 -1.18 -23.99 12.43
N TYR A 224 -0.80 -22.71 12.35
CA TYR A 224 0.17 -22.20 11.39
C TYR A 224 1.33 -21.53 12.11
N TYR A 225 2.51 -21.62 11.49
CA TYR A 225 3.78 -21.19 12.05
C TYR A 225 4.53 -20.35 11.02
N HIS A 226 5.33 -19.42 11.54
CA HIS A 226 6.24 -18.63 10.74
C HIS A 226 7.55 -19.36 10.53
N THR A 227 8.15 -19.14 9.36
CA THR A 227 9.54 -19.47 9.06
C THR A 227 10.48 -18.43 9.68
N ASN A 228 11.71 -18.81 9.97
CA ASN A 228 12.77 -17.90 10.42
C ASN A 228 13.31 -17.07 9.25
N PHE A 229 13.78 -15.84 9.44
CA PHE A 229 13.78 -15.00 10.62
C PHE A 229 12.82 -13.83 10.45
N GLU A 230 12.22 -13.34 11.53
CA GLU A 230 11.48 -12.07 11.49
C GLU A 230 12.45 -10.90 11.62
N VAL A 231 12.33 -9.91 10.73
CA VAL A 231 12.98 -8.61 10.85
C VAL A 231 11.89 -7.59 11.11
N HIS A 232 11.70 -7.25 12.37
CA HIS A 232 10.65 -6.36 12.84
C HIS A 232 11.15 -4.93 12.82
N TYR A 233 10.53 -4.08 12.00
CA TYR A 233 10.83 -2.66 11.93
C TYR A 233 9.90 -1.84 12.83
N ASN A 234 10.43 -0.74 13.36
CA ASN A 234 9.65 0.31 14.01
C ASN A 234 8.70 1.02 13.01
N SER A 235 7.84 1.92 13.51
CA SER A 235 6.78 2.57 12.72
C SER A 235 7.28 3.38 11.52
N ASP A 236 8.49 3.92 11.58
CA ASP A 236 9.11 4.74 10.55
C ASP A 236 10.09 3.94 9.65
N MET A 237 10.18 2.62 9.83
CA MET A 237 11.06 1.73 9.04
C MET A 237 12.55 2.16 9.09
N THR A 238 13.02 2.69 10.22
CA THR A 238 14.38 3.19 10.44
C THR A 238 15.22 2.28 11.32
N GLU A 239 14.62 1.65 12.33
CA GLU A 239 15.27 0.71 13.24
C GLU A 239 14.57 -0.64 13.14
N TYR A 240 15.34 -1.71 13.31
CA TYR A 240 14.82 -3.07 13.27
C TYR A 240 15.45 -3.99 14.31
N GLU A 241 14.69 -5.00 14.70
CA GLU A 241 15.12 -6.11 15.55
C GLU A 241 14.94 -7.42 14.79
N ILE A 242 15.87 -8.38 15.00
CA ILE A 242 15.79 -9.71 14.36
C ILE A 242 15.33 -10.73 15.39
N CYS A 243 14.21 -11.38 15.12
CA CYS A 243 13.52 -12.28 16.04
C CYS A 243 13.52 -13.71 15.48
N GLY A 244 13.89 -14.68 16.31
CA GLY A 244 13.93 -16.09 15.94
C GLY A 244 12.68 -16.87 16.35
N PHE A 245 12.63 -18.15 15.99
CA PHE A 245 11.50 -19.05 16.25
C PHE A 245 10.97 -19.02 17.69
N LEU A 246 11.86 -18.97 18.68
CA LEU A 246 11.51 -18.94 20.11
C LEU A 246 11.08 -17.55 20.63
N SER A 247 11.30 -16.47 19.86
CA SER A 247 11.05 -15.08 20.23
C SER A 247 10.09 -14.32 19.30
N SER A 248 9.41 -14.99 18.37
CA SER A 248 8.45 -14.33 17.46
C SER A 248 7.29 -13.62 18.20
N TRP A 249 6.94 -14.10 19.40
CA TRP A 249 5.98 -13.46 20.30
C TRP A 249 6.54 -12.23 21.03
N GLU A 250 7.86 -12.07 21.12
CA GLU A 250 8.52 -10.95 21.81
C GLU A 250 8.54 -9.67 20.94
N CYS A 251 8.61 -9.79 19.61
CA CYS A 251 8.62 -8.64 18.70
C CYS A 251 7.21 -8.18 18.28
N SER A 252 6.25 -9.10 18.24
CA SER A 252 4.87 -8.81 17.85
C SER A 252 4.11 -8.00 18.92
N ARG A 253 3.99 -6.68 18.72
CA ARG A 253 3.26 -5.78 19.65
C ARG A 253 1.75 -6.06 19.71
N PRO A 254 1.04 -6.02 20.84
CA PRO A 254 -0.36 -6.48 20.92
C PRO A 254 -1.38 -5.73 20.05
N ARG A 255 -1.12 -4.47 19.66
CA ARG A 255 -1.99 -3.66 18.79
C ARG A 255 -1.64 -3.84 17.31
N VAL A 256 -2.62 -3.68 16.41
CA VAL A 256 -2.45 -3.84 14.95
C VAL A 256 -2.74 -2.54 14.19
N ASN A 257 -2.10 -2.35 13.02
CA ASN A 257 -2.34 -1.25 12.08
C ASN A 257 -2.20 -1.75 10.64
N ILE A 258 -3.28 -1.81 9.86
CA ILE A 258 -3.23 -2.31 8.48
C ILE A 258 -2.56 -1.34 7.50
N PHE A 259 -2.32 -0.07 7.86
CA PHE A 259 -1.46 0.82 7.09
C PHE A 259 0.01 0.38 7.12
N ASP A 260 0.43 -0.25 8.22
CA ASP A 260 1.79 -0.79 8.32
C ASP A 260 1.96 -1.98 7.34
N HIS A 261 0.88 -2.61 6.87
CA HIS A 261 0.98 -3.61 5.79
C HIS A 261 1.28 -2.99 4.43
N LEU A 262 0.98 -1.70 4.21
CA LEU A 262 1.10 -1.06 2.90
C LEU A 262 2.40 -0.30 2.71
N GLU A 263 3.12 -0.03 3.79
CA GLU A 263 4.30 0.79 3.77
C GLU A 263 5.54 -0.02 4.09
N TYR A 264 6.51 0.08 3.20
CA TYR A 264 7.86 -0.35 3.52
C TYR A 264 8.82 0.70 2.98
N PHE A 265 9.73 1.15 3.85
CA PHE A 265 10.83 2.03 3.48
C PHE A 265 10.38 3.37 2.87
N ASP A 266 9.60 4.14 3.62
CA ASP A 266 9.31 5.56 3.33
C ASP A 266 8.43 5.81 2.09
N LYS A 267 7.71 4.80 1.62
CA LYS A 267 6.77 4.93 0.50
C LYS A 267 5.33 5.06 1.01
N GLN A 268 5.01 6.19 1.66
CA GLN A 268 3.69 6.46 2.22
C GLN A 268 2.98 7.67 1.58
N VAL A 269 1.74 7.45 1.15
CA VAL A 269 0.82 8.50 0.65
C VAL A 269 -0.11 8.99 1.78
N ALA A 270 -0.40 8.18 2.79
CA ALA A 270 -1.40 8.49 3.83
C ALA A 270 -0.91 9.55 4.83
N ASP A 271 0.33 9.45 5.30
CA ASP A 271 0.96 10.48 6.13
C ASP A 271 1.08 11.82 5.41
N TRP A 272 1.40 11.78 4.11
CA TRP A 272 1.30 12.95 3.27
C TRP A 272 -0.14 13.49 3.25
N GLY A 273 -1.15 12.66 3.05
CA GLY A 273 -2.54 13.11 3.01
C GLY A 273 -2.92 13.91 4.26
N LYS A 274 -2.54 13.41 5.43
CA LYS A 274 -2.83 14.02 6.75
C LYS A 274 -2.12 15.38 6.87
N MET A 275 -0.82 15.40 6.56
CA MET A 275 0.00 16.61 6.58
C MET A 275 -0.47 17.63 5.56
N GLY A 276 -0.65 17.22 4.30
CA GLY A 276 -1.02 18.09 3.19
C GLY A 276 -2.34 18.77 3.46
N SER A 277 -3.30 18.01 4.01
CA SER A 277 -4.59 18.54 4.43
C SER A 277 -4.48 19.54 5.58
N ALA A 278 -3.56 19.34 6.53
CA ALA A 278 -3.29 20.27 7.62
C ALA A 278 -2.55 21.53 7.14
N ALA A 279 -1.47 21.37 6.38
CA ALA A 279 -0.67 22.45 5.82
C ALA A 279 -1.49 23.43 4.99
N ALA A 280 -2.59 22.97 4.39
CA ALA A 280 -3.51 23.83 3.66
C ALA A 280 -4.19 24.89 4.55
N TYR A 281 -4.27 24.68 5.87
CA TYR A 281 -4.77 25.67 6.84
C TYR A 281 -3.69 26.66 7.33
N SER A 282 -2.42 26.43 7.00
CA SER A 282 -1.33 27.33 7.38
C SER A 282 -1.32 28.60 6.51
N GLU A 283 -0.95 29.74 7.08
CA GLU A 283 -0.65 30.95 6.30
C GLU A 283 0.54 30.72 5.36
N ASN A 284 1.51 29.89 5.80
CA ASN A 284 2.67 29.50 5.02
C ASN A 284 2.85 27.96 5.08
N PRO A 285 2.26 27.22 4.12
CA PRO A 285 2.41 25.77 4.04
C PRO A 285 3.86 25.29 3.95
N ASN A 286 4.81 26.16 3.56
CA ASN A 286 6.22 25.82 3.52
C ASN A 286 6.77 25.42 4.89
N ILE A 287 6.24 25.98 5.99
CA ILE A 287 6.68 25.62 7.35
C ILE A 287 6.39 24.13 7.61
N CYS A 288 5.15 23.70 7.33
CA CYS A 288 4.78 22.28 7.41
C CYS A 288 5.64 21.41 6.49
N LEU A 289 5.87 21.85 5.24
CA LEU A 289 6.67 21.11 4.27
C LEU A 289 8.11 20.88 4.76
N GLN A 290 8.77 21.93 5.26
CA GLN A 290 10.16 21.84 5.73
C GLN A 290 10.30 21.03 7.03
N ASN A 291 9.30 21.11 7.92
CA ASN A 291 9.30 20.35 9.17
C ASN A 291 9.10 18.85 8.94
N GLN A 292 8.43 18.47 7.85
CA GLN A 292 7.99 17.09 7.61
C GLN A 292 8.77 16.40 6.48
N PHE A 293 9.46 17.16 5.62
CA PHE A 293 10.21 16.62 4.49
C PHE A 293 11.55 17.32 4.31
N LYS A 294 12.61 16.52 4.18
CA LYS A 294 13.99 17.02 4.01
C LYS A 294 14.22 17.79 2.71
N ASN A 295 13.44 17.49 1.66
CA ASN A 295 13.59 18.09 0.34
C ASN A 295 12.24 18.37 -0.32
N ALA A 296 11.45 19.23 0.35
CA ALA A 296 10.19 19.73 -0.19
C ALA A 296 10.33 21.17 -0.69
N THR A 297 9.70 21.45 -1.83
CA THR A 297 9.67 22.77 -2.46
C THR A 297 8.22 23.22 -2.62
N LEU A 298 7.80 24.27 -1.92
CA LEU A 298 6.52 24.93 -2.18
C LEU A 298 6.58 25.62 -3.54
N LYS A 299 5.69 25.25 -4.48
CA LYS A 299 5.63 25.87 -5.80
C LYS A 299 4.81 27.15 -5.76
N ARG A 300 3.55 27.07 -5.29
CA ARG A 300 2.67 28.25 -5.17
C ARG A 300 1.52 28.00 -4.20
N GLN A 301 1.04 29.08 -3.59
CA GLN A 301 -0.25 29.13 -2.89
C GLN A 301 -1.30 29.81 -3.77
N TYR A 302 -2.52 29.30 -3.78
CA TYR A 302 -3.63 29.79 -4.58
C TYR A 302 -4.74 30.26 -3.64
N ARG A 303 -4.82 31.58 -3.43
CA ARG A 303 -5.86 32.23 -2.63
C ARG A 303 -6.86 32.87 -3.57
N VAL A 304 -8.12 32.43 -3.51
CA VAL A 304 -9.21 33.01 -4.30
C VAL A 304 -10.33 33.48 -3.40
N GLU A 305 -10.62 34.78 -3.45
CA GLU A 305 -11.76 35.36 -2.76
C GLU A 305 -13.09 35.03 -3.46
N LYS A 306 -14.17 34.97 -2.68
CA LYS A 306 -15.55 34.76 -3.17
C LYS A 306 -15.67 33.51 -4.05
N CYS A 307 -15.07 32.41 -3.62
CA CYS A 307 -14.99 31.22 -4.47
C CYS A 307 -16.34 30.50 -4.65
N ALA A 308 -17.34 30.83 -3.82
CA ALA A 308 -18.70 30.35 -3.95
C ALA A 308 -19.68 31.52 -4.05
N LEU A 309 -20.59 31.46 -5.03
CA LEU A 309 -21.53 32.56 -5.35
C LEU A 309 -22.44 33.00 -4.19
N LEU A 310 -22.65 32.13 -3.20
CA LEU A 310 -23.58 32.34 -2.09
C LEU A 310 -22.89 32.70 -0.76
N LEU A 311 -21.55 32.75 -0.75
CA LEU A 311 -20.74 32.94 0.45
C LEU A 311 -19.55 33.84 0.12
N ASN A 312 -19.28 34.82 0.97
CA ASN A 312 -18.07 35.65 0.87
C ASN A 312 -16.80 34.89 1.34
N ASP A 313 -16.76 33.58 1.10
CA ASP A 313 -15.71 32.68 1.55
C ASP A 313 -14.51 32.70 0.60
N SER A 314 -13.32 32.52 1.18
CA SER A 314 -12.08 32.33 0.44
C SER A 314 -11.74 30.85 0.27
N CYS A 315 -11.38 30.46 -0.94
CA CYS A 315 -10.85 29.14 -1.22
C CYS A 315 -9.33 29.18 -1.26
N PHE A 316 -8.72 28.10 -0.78
CA PHE A 316 -7.28 27.96 -0.72
C PHE A 316 -6.84 26.59 -1.23
N GLY A 317 -5.77 26.58 -2.00
CA GLY A 317 -4.97 25.38 -2.21
C GLY A 317 -3.51 25.75 -2.37
N PHE A 318 -2.63 24.74 -2.39
CA PHE A 318 -1.23 24.94 -2.74
C PHE A 318 -0.73 23.78 -3.60
N SER A 319 0.37 24.05 -4.31
CA SER A 319 1.13 23.06 -5.03
C SER A 319 2.56 22.99 -4.50
N ALA A 320 3.11 21.78 -4.42
CA ALA A 320 4.47 21.54 -3.93
C ALA A 320 5.11 20.36 -4.64
N ILE A 321 6.43 20.25 -4.52
CA ILE A 321 7.23 19.13 -5.03
C ILE A 321 7.92 18.48 -3.84
N LEU A 322 7.77 17.17 -3.70
CA LEU A 322 8.51 16.35 -2.74
C LEU A 322 9.57 15.59 -3.53
N HIS A 323 10.79 16.12 -3.56
CA HIS A 323 11.86 15.54 -4.39
C HIS A 323 12.23 14.13 -3.93
N ASP A 324 12.31 13.91 -2.62
CA ASP A 324 12.69 12.61 -2.04
C ASP A 324 11.60 11.54 -2.24
N LYS A 325 10.34 11.96 -2.34
CA LYS A 325 9.19 11.07 -2.55
C LYS A 325 8.80 10.95 -4.02
N LYS A 326 9.49 11.66 -4.92
CA LYS A 326 9.14 11.78 -6.36
C LYS A 326 7.66 12.07 -6.56
N ALA A 327 7.16 13.09 -5.87
CA ALA A 327 5.75 13.45 -5.89
C ALA A 327 5.52 14.94 -6.16
N ILE A 328 4.60 15.24 -7.07
CA ILE A 328 3.97 16.54 -7.19
C ILE A 328 2.73 16.52 -6.31
N VAL A 329 2.50 17.58 -5.55
CA VAL A 329 1.39 17.63 -4.62
C VAL A 329 0.42 18.74 -4.97
N LEU A 330 -0.87 18.42 -4.93
CA LEU A 330 -1.96 19.37 -4.78
C LEU A 330 -2.69 19.15 -3.45
N SER A 331 -2.87 20.22 -2.68
CA SER A 331 -3.66 20.18 -1.45
C SER A 331 -4.64 21.34 -1.38
N PHE A 332 -5.83 21.07 -0.86
CA PHE A 332 -6.94 22.02 -0.78
C PHE A 332 -7.43 22.18 0.66
N ARG A 333 -7.66 23.43 1.06
CA ARG A 333 -8.17 23.77 2.41
C ARG A 333 -9.68 23.57 2.48
N GLY A 334 -10.16 23.16 3.65
CA GLY A 334 -11.59 23.19 3.97
C GLY A 334 -12.07 24.56 4.44
N THR A 335 -13.39 24.71 4.63
CA THR A 335 -13.97 25.96 5.15
C THR A 335 -13.71 26.09 6.66
N GLU A 336 -13.36 27.31 7.11
CA GLU A 336 -13.11 27.62 8.53
C GLU A 336 -14.37 28.11 9.27
N SER A 337 -15.40 28.57 8.55
CA SER A 337 -16.57 29.27 9.08
C SER A 337 -17.93 28.52 8.90
N LEU A 338 -18.66 28.42 10.01
CA LEU A 338 -20.09 28.08 10.25
C LEU A 338 -20.69 26.76 9.69
N LYS A 339 -20.70 25.78 10.61
CA LYS A 339 -21.34 24.44 10.60
C LYS A 339 -22.75 24.34 10.02
N GLN A 340 -23.58 25.37 10.20
CA GLN A 340 -25.01 25.31 9.92
C GLN A 340 -25.30 25.58 8.44
N PHE A 341 -24.47 26.40 7.80
CA PHE A 341 -24.65 26.85 6.42
C PHE A 341 -24.06 25.86 5.40
N PHE A 342 -23.02 25.11 5.79
CA PHE A 342 -22.38 24.11 4.93
C PHE A 342 -23.32 22.99 4.48
N ALA A 343 -24.13 22.46 5.40
CA ALA A 343 -25.09 21.38 5.10
C ALA A 343 -26.22 21.85 4.16
N GLU A 344 -26.67 23.08 4.33
CA GLU A 344 -27.77 23.68 3.56
C GLU A 344 -27.34 24.10 2.15
N ILE A 345 -26.09 24.54 1.95
CA ILE A 345 -25.62 25.09 0.67
C ILE A 345 -25.02 24.05 -0.26
N VAL A 346 -24.33 23.06 0.27
CA VAL A 346 -23.56 22.11 -0.53
C VAL A 346 -24.45 21.15 -1.32
N GLY A 347 -25.67 20.87 -0.83
CA GLY A 347 -26.59 19.87 -1.38
C GLY A 347 -27.72 20.41 -2.27
N MET A 348 -27.84 21.73 -2.48
CA MET A 348 -29.02 22.30 -3.16
C MET A 348 -28.95 22.30 -4.69
N ILE A 349 -27.75 22.40 -5.29
CA ILE A 349 -27.61 22.55 -6.75
C ILE A 349 -26.44 21.71 -7.25
N LYS A 350 -26.76 20.72 -8.10
CA LYS A 350 -25.78 20.00 -8.92
C LYS A 350 -25.54 20.73 -10.24
N THR A 351 -24.34 20.60 -10.79
CA THR A 351 -23.98 21.09 -12.12
C THR A 351 -23.27 19.99 -12.88
N ASP A 352 -23.39 20.00 -14.21
CA ASP A 352 -22.71 19.02 -15.05
C ASP A 352 -21.20 19.12 -14.86
N TRP A 353 -20.58 17.98 -14.57
CA TRP A 353 -19.16 17.88 -14.42
C TRP A 353 -18.52 17.60 -15.77
N LYS A 354 -17.44 18.34 -16.11
CA LYS A 354 -16.79 18.26 -17.43
C LYS A 354 -16.31 16.84 -17.79
N ILE A 355 -16.07 16.00 -16.79
CA ILE A 355 -15.58 14.63 -16.96
C ILE A 355 -16.73 13.61 -16.98
N GLY A 356 -17.93 14.00 -16.55
CA GLY A 356 -19.14 13.18 -16.54
C GLY A 356 -19.84 13.14 -15.19
N GLY A 357 -21.15 12.87 -15.24
CA GLY A 357 -22.06 12.99 -14.10
C GLY A 357 -22.30 14.44 -13.68
N LYS A 358 -22.95 14.62 -12.53
CA LYS A 358 -23.18 15.93 -11.93
C LYS A 358 -22.56 15.98 -10.53
N VAL A 359 -21.96 17.13 -10.21
CA VAL A 359 -21.31 17.38 -8.93
C VAL A 359 -21.91 18.59 -8.25
N SER A 360 -21.66 18.78 -6.96
CA SER A 360 -22.08 20.02 -6.29
C SER A 360 -21.51 21.23 -7.02
N ARG A 361 -22.39 22.18 -7.39
CA ARG A 361 -21.99 23.43 -8.05
C ARG A 361 -21.00 24.22 -7.20
N TYR A 362 -21.15 24.16 -5.86
CA TYR A 362 -20.24 24.81 -4.93
C TYR A 362 -18.81 24.26 -5.09
N PHE A 363 -18.65 22.94 -5.03
CA PHE A 363 -17.34 22.29 -5.17
C PHE A 363 -16.73 22.54 -6.56
N ALA A 364 -17.53 22.45 -7.62
CA ALA A 364 -17.07 22.71 -8.98
C ALA A 364 -16.57 24.14 -9.17
N CYS A 365 -17.30 25.14 -8.65
CA CYS A 365 -16.88 26.54 -8.70
C CYS A 365 -15.58 26.78 -7.92
N ALA A 366 -15.47 26.22 -6.71
CA ALA A 366 -14.27 26.32 -5.89
C ALA A 366 -13.05 25.73 -6.60
N PHE A 367 -13.16 24.50 -7.09
CA PHE A 367 -12.11 23.86 -7.88
C PHE A 367 -11.73 24.70 -9.10
N LYS A 368 -12.70 25.08 -9.93
CA LYS A 368 -12.46 25.81 -11.18
C LYS A 368 -11.68 27.09 -10.92
N LYS A 369 -12.08 27.86 -9.91
CA LYS A 369 -11.41 29.12 -9.54
C LYS A 369 -9.98 28.91 -9.06
N ILE A 370 -9.73 27.88 -8.23
CA ILE A 370 -8.36 27.56 -7.81
C ILE A 370 -7.52 27.10 -9.02
N TRP A 371 -8.08 26.22 -9.85
CA TRP A 371 -7.44 25.69 -11.05
C TRP A 371 -6.99 26.81 -12.00
N GLU A 372 -7.92 27.70 -12.34
CA GLU A 372 -7.73 28.82 -13.26
C GLU A 372 -6.87 29.96 -12.67
N SER A 373 -6.64 29.99 -11.35
CA SER A 373 -5.77 30.99 -10.71
C SER A 373 -4.27 30.77 -10.95
N GLY A 374 -3.91 29.76 -11.76
CA GLY A 374 -2.55 29.43 -12.15
C GLY A 374 -2.11 28.03 -11.72
N MET A 375 -2.94 27.28 -10.98
CA MET A 375 -2.62 25.91 -10.60
C MET A 375 -2.50 25.00 -11.82
N GLU A 376 -3.33 25.20 -12.85
CA GLU A 376 -3.24 24.48 -14.12
C GLU A 376 -1.83 24.57 -14.73
N ASN A 377 -1.34 25.79 -14.94
CA ASN A 377 -0.01 26.04 -15.51
C ASN A 377 1.09 25.43 -14.65
N ASP A 378 1.02 25.60 -13.32
CA ASP A 378 2.04 25.04 -12.43
C ASP A 378 2.03 23.50 -12.45
N VAL A 379 0.86 22.86 -12.52
CA VAL A 379 0.75 21.40 -12.63
C VAL A 379 1.37 20.90 -13.93
N GLU A 380 1.03 21.53 -15.05
CA GLU A 380 1.61 21.16 -16.35
C GLU A 380 3.13 21.35 -16.36
N ASP A 381 3.63 22.46 -15.84
CA ASP A 381 5.07 22.75 -15.76
C ASP A 381 5.80 21.74 -14.87
N MET A 382 5.24 21.41 -13.70
CA MET A 382 5.83 20.42 -12.81
C MET A 382 5.83 19.03 -13.44
N ILE A 383 4.76 18.61 -14.14
CA ILE A 383 4.72 17.31 -14.82
C ILE A 383 5.74 17.24 -15.96
N LYS A 384 5.90 18.33 -16.73
CA LYS A 384 6.93 18.44 -17.78
C LYS A 384 8.35 18.37 -17.20
N MET A 385 8.57 19.02 -16.06
CA MET A 385 9.87 19.07 -15.39
C MET A 385 10.22 17.75 -14.68
N TYR A 386 9.21 17.07 -14.15
CA TYR A 386 9.35 15.82 -13.37
C TYR A 386 8.49 14.71 -13.98
N PRO A 387 8.85 14.22 -15.19
CA PRO A 387 8.02 13.27 -15.93
C PRO A 387 7.92 11.91 -15.26
N ASP A 388 8.74 11.59 -14.25
CA ASP A 388 8.72 10.35 -13.46
C ASP A 388 8.06 10.50 -12.07
N PHE A 389 7.54 11.69 -11.71
CA PHE A 389 6.91 11.93 -10.41
C PHE A 389 5.41 11.60 -10.39
N ASP A 390 4.92 10.93 -9.34
CA ASP A 390 3.49 10.75 -9.13
C ASP A 390 2.82 12.07 -8.76
N ILE A 391 1.49 12.17 -8.90
CA ILE A 391 0.72 13.30 -8.38
C ILE A 391 -0.11 12.86 -7.17
N TRP A 392 0.13 13.51 -6.03
CA TRP A 392 -0.54 13.25 -4.77
C TRP A 392 -1.54 14.36 -4.49
N ILE A 393 -2.81 13.99 -4.35
CA ILE A 393 -3.92 14.94 -4.28
C ILE A 393 -4.65 14.71 -2.96
N THR A 394 -4.79 15.76 -2.14
CA THR A 394 -5.36 15.65 -0.80
C THR A 394 -6.17 16.87 -0.37
N GLY A 395 -6.88 16.73 0.74
CA GLY A 395 -7.65 17.79 1.36
C GLY A 395 -8.45 17.28 2.55
N HIS A 396 -8.85 18.22 3.41
CA HIS A 396 -9.72 17.94 4.56
C HIS A 396 -11.06 18.68 4.42
N SER A 397 -12.15 18.03 4.81
CA SER A 397 -13.50 18.62 4.77
C SER A 397 -13.89 19.02 3.36
N LEU A 398 -14.33 20.27 3.13
CA LEU A 398 -14.53 20.85 1.80
C LEU A 398 -13.31 20.62 0.88
N GLY A 399 -12.09 20.71 1.40
CA GLY A 399 -10.87 20.47 0.65
C GLY A 399 -10.82 19.05 0.08
N GLY A 400 -11.37 18.06 0.79
CA GLY A 400 -11.49 16.68 0.30
C GLY A 400 -12.44 16.53 -0.90
N ALA A 401 -13.51 17.34 -0.96
CA ALA A 401 -14.37 17.36 -2.14
C ALA A 401 -13.69 18.02 -3.35
N ILE A 402 -12.97 19.13 -3.12
CA ILE A 402 -12.20 19.80 -4.18
C ILE A 402 -11.10 18.87 -4.69
N SER A 403 -10.44 18.10 -3.80
CA SER A 403 -9.40 17.13 -4.16
C SER A 403 -9.96 15.96 -5.00
N ALA A 404 -11.18 15.51 -4.73
CA ALA A 404 -11.87 14.50 -5.55
C ALA A 404 -12.21 15.00 -6.96
N LEU A 405 -12.64 16.27 -7.07
CA LEU A 405 -12.84 16.91 -8.36
C LEU A 405 -11.51 17.09 -9.10
N ALA A 406 -10.46 17.55 -8.42
CA ALA A 406 -9.13 17.72 -9.01
C ALA A 406 -8.56 16.42 -9.56
N SER A 407 -8.64 15.33 -8.79
CA SER A 407 -8.14 14.02 -9.20
C SER A 407 -8.86 13.47 -10.45
N SER A 408 -10.20 13.48 -10.45
CA SER A 408 -10.97 13.07 -11.64
C SER A 408 -10.77 14.00 -12.83
N PHE A 409 -10.62 15.31 -12.63
CA PHE A 409 -10.35 16.28 -13.69
C PHE A 409 -9.00 16.01 -14.36
N ILE A 410 -7.94 15.89 -13.57
CA ILE A 410 -6.57 15.65 -14.03
C ILE A 410 -6.49 14.34 -14.80
N SER A 411 -7.08 13.27 -14.26
CA SER A 411 -7.14 11.97 -14.94
C SER A 411 -7.98 12.02 -16.22
N GLY A 412 -9.19 12.59 -16.16
CA GLY A 412 -10.12 12.62 -17.29
C GLY A 412 -9.63 13.50 -18.44
N LYS A 413 -8.85 14.54 -18.12
CA LYS A 413 -8.13 15.35 -19.11
C LYS A 413 -6.87 14.69 -19.64
N LYS A 414 -6.48 13.54 -19.10
CA LYS A 414 -5.25 12.82 -19.46
C LYS A 414 -4.00 13.68 -19.28
N ILE A 415 -4.00 14.55 -18.26
CA ILE A 415 -2.83 15.38 -17.90
C ILE A 415 -1.70 14.47 -17.39
N ILE A 416 -2.04 13.40 -16.67
CA ILE A 416 -1.12 12.33 -16.26
C ILE A 416 -1.85 10.99 -16.30
N GLU A 417 -1.10 9.89 -16.42
CA GLU A 417 -1.64 8.53 -16.39
C GLU A 417 -2.35 8.23 -15.05
N LYS A 418 -3.51 7.58 -15.11
CA LYS A 418 -4.36 7.36 -13.93
C LYS A 418 -3.72 6.58 -12.78
N ASN A 419 -2.80 5.67 -13.07
CA ASN A 419 -2.04 4.87 -12.09
C ASN A 419 -1.03 5.73 -11.27
N ARG A 420 -0.68 6.92 -11.77
CA ARG A 420 0.23 7.88 -11.14
C ARG A 420 -0.48 8.90 -10.27
N ILE A 421 -1.80 8.82 -10.18
CA ILE A 421 -2.61 9.68 -9.31
C ILE A 421 -2.84 8.94 -8.00
N LYS A 422 -2.41 9.54 -6.89
CA LYS A 422 -2.67 9.04 -5.53
C LYS A 422 -3.59 10.04 -4.81
N HIS A 423 -4.83 9.64 -4.56
CA HIS A 423 -5.82 10.50 -3.92
C HIS A 423 -6.15 9.99 -2.51
N ILE A 424 -5.81 10.77 -1.48
CA ILE A 424 -6.17 10.46 -0.09
C ILE A 424 -6.69 11.73 0.56
N ASN A 425 -7.85 11.68 1.22
CA ASN A 425 -8.44 12.83 1.89
C ASN A 425 -9.09 12.46 3.24
N PHE A 426 -9.55 13.48 3.96
CA PHE A 426 -9.96 13.38 5.36
C PHE A 426 -11.31 14.05 5.53
N GLY A 427 -12.29 13.33 6.04
CA GLY A 427 -13.62 13.90 6.28
C GLY A 427 -14.27 14.46 5.01
N GLN A 428 -13.99 13.88 3.83
CA GLN A 428 -14.58 14.32 2.56
C GLN A 428 -16.11 14.18 2.61
N PRO A 429 -16.89 15.20 2.22
CA PRO A 429 -18.32 15.07 1.97
C PRO A 429 -18.60 14.39 0.62
N ARG A 430 -19.83 13.90 0.42
CA ARG A 430 -20.27 13.34 -0.86
C ARG A 430 -20.20 14.41 -1.96
N VAL A 431 -19.71 14.06 -3.14
CA VAL A 431 -19.27 15.06 -4.13
C VAL A 431 -20.24 15.23 -5.29
N GLY A 432 -20.79 14.12 -5.80
CA GLY A 432 -21.67 14.10 -6.96
C GLY A 432 -22.64 12.93 -6.98
N ASP A 433 -23.34 12.79 -8.09
CA ASP A 433 -24.28 11.70 -8.35
C ASP A 433 -23.58 10.36 -8.65
N GLU A 434 -24.36 9.30 -8.86
CA GLU A 434 -23.83 7.96 -9.17
C GLU A 434 -22.98 7.94 -10.44
N ASP A 435 -23.36 8.71 -11.47
CA ASP A 435 -22.62 8.74 -12.72
C ASP A 435 -21.23 9.37 -12.52
N TYR A 436 -21.15 10.44 -11.72
CA TYR A 436 -19.87 11.01 -11.31
C TYR A 436 -19.05 9.99 -10.52
N VAL A 437 -19.65 9.27 -9.57
CA VAL A 437 -18.93 8.27 -8.76
C VAL A 437 -18.40 7.13 -9.61
N LYS A 438 -19.19 6.58 -10.54
CA LYS A 438 -18.76 5.51 -11.45
C LYS A 438 -17.54 5.96 -12.27
N ILE A 439 -17.61 7.15 -12.85
CA ILE A 439 -16.52 7.72 -13.66
C ILE A 439 -15.29 8.05 -12.80
N HIS A 440 -15.49 8.63 -11.61
CA HIS A 440 -14.39 8.93 -10.69
C HIS A 440 -13.64 7.64 -10.30
N ASN A 441 -14.35 6.58 -9.91
CA ASN A 441 -13.75 5.32 -9.49
C ASN A 441 -12.93 4.68 -10.62
N GLU A 442 -13.37 4.80 -11.89
CA GLU A 442 -12.62 4.29 -13.05
C GLU A 442 -11.33 5.10 -13.33
N LEU A 443 -11.43 6.41 -13.18
CA LEU A 443 -10.35 7.36 -13.46
C LEU A 443 -9.33 7.45 -12.32
N VAL A 444 -9.73 7.20 -11.08
CA VAL A 444 -8.87 7.37 -9.90
C VAL A 444 -8.90 6.11 -9.04
N PRO A 445 -8.26 5.01 -9.49
CA PRO A 445 -8.34 3.71 -8.82
C PRO A 445 -7.69 3.74 -7.42
N TYR A 446 -6.67 4.58 -7.20
CA TYR A 446 -6.09 4.82 -5.88
C TYR A 446 -6.75 6.04 -5.23
N SER A 447 -7.94 5.85 -4.65
CA SER A 447 -8.70 6.91 -3.98
C SER A 447 -9.25 6.43 -2.64
N PHE A 448 -8.79 7.05 -1.55
CA PHE A 448 -9.20 6.71 -0.19
C PHE A 448 -9.68 7.94 0.58
N ARG A 449 -10.83 7.83 1.22
CA ARG A 449 -11.33 8.80 2.19
C ARG A 449 -11.16 8.25 3.60
N ILE A 450 -10.48 8.98 4.45
CA ILE A 450 -10.35 8.64 5.87
C ILE A 450 -11.47 9.31 6.65
N THR A 451 -12.21 8.51 7.43
CA THR A 451 -13.38 8.94 8.23
C THR A 451 -13.13 8.62 9.70
N HIS A 452 -13.19 9.65 10.55
CA HIS A 452 -13.09 9.47 12.01
C HIS A 452 -14.47 9.35 12.68
N ARG A 453 -14.73 8.22 13.33
CA ARG A 453 -15.83 8.00 14.28
C ARG A 453 -17.24 8.38 13.80
N TYR A 454 -17.71 9.57 14.13
CA TYR A 454 -19.03 10.05 13.78
C TYR A 454 -18.90 11.31 12.92
N ASP A 455 -17.81 11.49 12.18
CA ASP A 455 -17.61 12.64 11.32
C ASP A 455 -18.89 12.97 10.53
N ILE A 456 -19.46 14.14 10.83
CA ILE A 456 -20.72 14.60 10.24
C ILE A 456 -20.58 14.98 8.76
N VAL A 457 -19.41 15.45 8.35
CA VAL A 457 -19.19 15.97 7.00
C VAL A 457 -19.21 14.85 5.98
N THR A 458 -18.71 13.67 6.34
CA THR A 458 -18.81 12.48 5.48
C THR A 458 -20.25 12.00 5.30
N LYS A 459 -21.20 12.51 6.08
CA LYS A 459 -22.62 12.20 5.92
C LYS A 459 -23.39 13.25 5.13
N LEU A 460 -22.70 14.25 4.59
CA LEU A 460 -23.30 15.34 3.83
C LEU A 460 -22.73 15.42 2.42
N PRO A 461 -23.50 15.95 1.47
CA PRO A 461 -24.97 16.01 1.46
C PRO A 461 -25.60 14.60 1.39
N LYS A 462 -26.90 14.48 1.70
CA LYS A 462 -27.58 13.17 1.85
C LYS A 462 -28.35 12.70 0.61
N ILE A 463 -29.07 13.61 -0.07
CA ILE A 463 -30.02 13.23 -1.12
C ILE A 463 -29.31 13.18 -2.46
N GLU A 464 -29.24 12.00 -3.07
CA GLU A 464 -28.67 11.76 -4.41
C GLU A 464 -27.22 12.25 -4.59
N TYR A 465 -26.44 12.27 -3.51
CA TYR A 465 -25.00 12.42 -3.58
C TYR A 465 -24.37 11.16 -3.01
N PHE A 466 -23.23 10.77 -3.58
CA PHE A 466 -22.57 9.51 -3.26
C PHE A 466 -21.09 9.75 -3.02
N HIS A 467 -20.48 8.84 -2.26
CA HIS A 467 -19.06 8.82 -2.05
C HIS A 467 -18.34 8.09 -3.17
N THR A 468 -17.14 8.57 -3.45
CA THR A 468 -16.21 7.90 -4.35
C THR A 468 -15.43 6.82 -3.62
N ASN A 469 -15.13 5.76 -4.36
CA ASN A 469 -14.21 4.65 -4.05
C ASN A 469 -14.25 4.18 -2.58
N TYR A 470 -13.10 4.12 -1.90
CA TYR A 470 -12.98 3.49 -0.58
C TYR A 470 -13.06 4.47 0.60
N GLU A 471 -13.82 4.09 1.63
CA GLU A 471 -13.81 4.67 2.97
C GLU A 471 -12.87 3.89 3.90
N VAL A 472 -11.99 4.57 4.63
CA VAL A 472 -11.20 4.04 5.75
C VAL A 472 -11.79 4.59 7.04
N TYR A 473 -12.60 3.78 7.72
CA TYR A 473 -13.42 4.16 8.85
C TYR A 473 -12.82 3.78 10.20
N TYR A 474 -12.48 4.78 11.03
CA TYR A 474 -11.94 4.58 12.37
C TYR A 474 -13.02 4.72 13.45
N LYS A 475 -13.49 3.61 14.03
CA LYS A 475 -14.65 3.60 14.94
C LYS A 475 -14.33 4.03 16.38
N ASN A 476 -13.15 3.69 16.90
CA ASN A 476 -12.84 3.79 18.34
C ASN A 476 -11.74 4.81 18.67
N GLY A 477 -11.34 5.64 17.70
CA GLY A 477 -10.23 6.60 17.81
C GLY A 477 -9.24 6.42 16.68
N MET A 478 -8.25 7.30 16.58
CA MET A 478 -7.22 7.30 15.52
C MET A 478 -5.79 7.34 16.07
N GLN A 479 -5.61 6.94 17.32
CA GLN A 479 -4.30 6.79 17.89
C GLN A 479 -3.45 5.82 17.07
N ASN A 480 -2.13 5.95 17.18
CA ASN A 480 -1.23 5.05 16.49
C ASN A 480 -1.64 3.58 16.80
N GLY A 481 -2.04 2.80 15.80
CA GLY A 481 -2.49 1.40 15.95
C GLY A 481 -3.95 1.22 16.33
N ALA A 482 -4.76 2.25 16.09
CA ALA A 482 -6.21 2.14 16.16
C ALA A 482 -6.74 1.27 15.01
N GLU A 483 -7.71 0.41 15.35
CA GLU A 483 -8.42 -0.41 14.38
C GLU A 483 -9.31 0.46 13.47
N TYR A 484 -9.38 0.08 12.20
CA TYR A 484 -10.24 0.72 11.21
C TYR A 484 -10.89 -0.32 10.29
N LYS A 485 -11.92 0.12 9.57
CA LYS A 485 -12.65 -0.67 8.57
C LYS A 485 -12.53 -0.04 7.18
N ILE A 486 -12.13 -0.77 6.13
CA ILE A 486 -12.19 -0.28 4.74
C ILE A 486 -13.43 -0.77 4.03
N CYS A 487 -14.16 0.13 3.37
CA CYS A 487 -15.44 -0.17 2.75
C CYS A 487 -15.64 0.58 1.44
N GLU A 488 -16.46 0.05 0.54
CA GLU A 488 -16.81 0.77 -0.68
C GLU A 488 -17.95 1.74 -0.39
N GLY A 489 -17.85 2.98 -0.87
CA GLY A 489 -18.88 4.01 -0.68
C GLY A 489 -19.14 4.37 0.80
N ASP A 490 -20.32 3.97 1.30
CA ASP A 490 -20.92 4.38 2.59
C ASP A 490 -21.18 3.21 3.56
N GLU A 491 -20.72 2.00 3.24
CA GLU A 491 -21.21 0.75 3.85
C GLU A 491 -20.86 0.56 5.35
N CYS A 492 -20.05 1.43 5.94
CA CYS A 492 -19.43 1.15 7.25
C CYS A 492 -19.55 2.23 8.30
N SER A 493 -19.62 3.49 7.92
CA SER A 493 -19.67 4.59 8.87
C SER A 493 -21.07 4.73 9.49
N SER A 494 -21.13 4.88 10.81
CA SER A 494 -22.37 4.95 11.59
C SER A 494 -23.33 6.07 11.16
N ILE A 495 -24.62 5.91 11.45
CA ILE A 495 -25.65 6.98 11.27
C ILE A 495 -25.44 8.12 12.27
N ARG A 496 -24.75 7.87 13.40
CA ARG A 496 -24.45 8.90 14.41
C ARG A 496 -23.47 9.94 13.86
N THR A 497 -23.64 11.19 14.28
CA THR A 497 -22.84 12.33 13.81
C THR A 497 -22.21 13.14 14.95
N SER A 498 -21.03 13.71 14.70
CA SER A 498 -20.16 14.46 15.60
C SER A 498 -19.25 15.37 14.79
N TYR A 499 -19.27 16.66 15.14
CA TYR A 499 -18.35 17.63 14.55
C TYR A 499 -16.98 17.61 15.24
N ALA A 500 -16.89 17.16 16.49
CA ALA A 500 -15.60 17.05 17.17
C ALA A 500 -14.70 16.01 16.49
N ASP A 501 -15.31 14.88 16.08
CA ASP A 501 -14.63 13.82 15.36
C ASP A 501 -14.18 14.30 13.96
N HIS A 502 -14.99 15.15 13.29
CA HIS A 502 -14.61 15.77 12.02
C HIS A 502 -13.34 16.61 12.09
N LYS A 503 -13.06 17.30 13.20
CA LYS A 503 -11.87 18.16 13.28
C LYS A 503 -10.58 17.42 13.56
N THR A 504 -10.67 16.18 14.01
CA THR A 504 -9.55 15.47 14.65
C THR A 504 -9.26 14.21 13.86
N TYR A 505 -8.04 14.11 13.34
CA TYR A 505 -7.58 12.95 12.60
C TYR A 505 -6.19 12.59 13.11
N PHE A 506 -5.98 11.31 13.42
CA PHE A 506 -4.70 10.80 13.94
C PHE A 506 -4.19 11.59 15.15
N GLU A 507 -5.08 11.84 16.12
CA GLU A 507 -4.79 12.60 17.36
C GLU A 507 -4.40 14.07 17.14
N LYS A 508 -4.47 14.57 15.89
CA LYS A 508 -4.22 15.96 15.54
C LYS A 508 -5.52 16.66 15.19
N GLN A 509 -5.73 17.85 15.76
CA GLN A 509 -6.77 18.75 15.26
C GLN A 509 -6.25 19.39 13.97
N ILE A 510 -6.71 18.92 12.81
CA ILE A 510 -6.07 19.16 11.50
C ILE A 510 -5.79 20.64 11.21
N SER A 511 -6.77 21.52 11.41
CA SER A 511 -6.58 22.96 11.16
C SER A 511 -5.58 23.60 12.12
N LYS A 512 -5.68 23.30 13.42
CA LYS A 512 -4.78 23.82 14.45
C LYS A 512 -3.35 23.32 14.22
N TRP A 513 -3.18 22.03 13.97
CA TRP A 513 -1.88 21.43 13.70
C TRP A 513 -1.20 22.04 12.47
N GLY A 514 -1.96 22.34 11.42
CA GLY A 514 -1.47 23.07 10.25
C GLY A 514 -1.03 24.51 10.54
N ILE A 515 -1.83 25.26 11.31
CA ILE A 515 -1.50 26.63 11.76
C ILE A 515 -0.23 26.62 12.61
N ASP A 516 -0.09 25.61 13.47
CA ASP A 516 1.06 25.42 14.36
C ASP A 516 2.31 24.87 13.61
N GLY A 517 2.29 24.81 12.28
CA GLY A 517 3.45 24.45 11.46
C GLY A 517 3.71 22.94 11.33
N CYS A 518 2.71 22.11 11.63
CA CYS A 518 2.78 20.66 11.55
C CYS A 518 3.91 20.05 12.41
N ILE A 519 4.13 20.60 13.61
CA ILE A 519 5.11 20.08 14.59
C ILE A 519 4.43 18.97 15.42
N GLU A 520 5.19 17.93 15.81
CA GLU A 520 4.65 16.81 16.60
C GLU A 520 4.28 17.17 18.03
#